data_AF-A0A9E4HW29-F1
#
_entry.id   AF-A0A9E4HW29-F1
#
_cell.length_a   1.000
_cell.length_b   1.000
_cell.length_c   1.000
_cell.angle_alpha   90.00
_cell.angle_beta   90.00
_cell.angle_gamma   90.00
#
_symmetry.space_group_name_H-M   'P 1'
#
loop_
_entity.id
_entity.type
_entity.pdbx_description
1 polymer ?
#
loop_
_entity_poly.entity_id
_entity_poly.type
_entity_poly.pdbx_seq_one_letter_code
_entity_poly.pdbx_strand_id
1 'polypeptide(L)'
;MPDPTLSPQDESRENRIRRLIYRSSYTGTKETDKLLGAFAREQLAGFDDAELTCYEDLLDFGDPVIWSWISLQSPEPANIDNPALTRLMAWCRDRS
;
A
#
# COMPACT_ATOMS: atom_id res chain seq x y z
N MET A 1 23.49 17.09 -2.23
CA MET A 1 23.78 15.68 -2.57
C MET A 1 23.07 14.82 -1.55
N PRO A 2 22.21 13.86 -1.90
CA PRO A 2 21.70 12.87 -0.94
C PRO A 2 22.60 11.62 -0.87
N ASP A 3 22.65 11.04 0.33
CA ASP A 3 23.54 10.04 0.92
C ASP A 3 23.73 8.69 0.17
N PRO A 4 24.95 8.08 0.21
CA PRO A 4 25.21 6.73 -0.26
C PRO A 4 25.36 5.74 0.92
N THR A 5 24.28 5.08 1.34
CA THR A 5 24.40 3.83 2.13
C THR A 5 23.17 2.95 1.89
N LEU A 6 23.07 2.40 0.68
CA LEU A 6 22.20 1.26 0.42
C LEU A 6 23.10 0.09 0.02
N SER A 7 23.15 -0.91 0.87
CA SER A 7 23.82 -2.18 0.59
C SER A 7 22.97 -2.98 -0.40
N PRO A 8 23.56 -3.78 -1.31
CA PRO A 8 22.83 -4.47 -2.38
C PRO A 8 21.82 -5.54 -1.92
N GLN A 9 21.76 -5.86 -0.62
CA GLN A 9 20.77 -6.75 -0.02
C GLN A 9 19.51 -5.99 0.45
N ASP A 10 19.65 -4.78 0.97
CA ASP A 10 18.55 -3.87 1.32
C ASP A 10 17.90 -3.21 0.09
N GLU A 11 18.64 -3.13 -1.03
CA GLU A 11 18.11 -2.65 -2.30
C GLU A 11 16.86 -3.42 -2.75
N SER A 12 16.74 -4.73 -2.48
CA SER A 12 15.65 -5.54 -3.02
C SER A 12 14.27 -5.17 -2.44
N ARG A 13 14.18 -5.07 -1.11
CA ARG A 13 12.91 -4.77 -0.42
C ARG A 13 12.54 -3.31 -0.56
N GLU A 14 13.48 -2.40 -0.34
CA GLU A 14 13.19 -0.98 -0.50
C GLU A 14 12.87 -0.60 -1.96
N ASN A 15 13.49 -1.23 -2.96
CA ASN A 15 13.09 -0.99 -4.36
C ASN A 15 11.67 -1.50 -4.63
N ARG A 16 11.27 -2.64 -4.06
CA ARG A 16 9.89 -3.14 -4.12
C ARG A 16 8.91 -2.13 -3.52
N ILE A 17 9.21 -1.63 -2.32
CA ILE A 17 8.41 -0.63 -1.63
C ILE A 17 8.31 0.66 -2.45
N ARG A 18 9.43 1.17 -2.98
CA ARG A 18 9.45 2.38 -3.83
C ARG A 18 8.61 2.19 -5.10
N ARG A 19 8.69 1.03 -5.74
CA ARG A 19 7.87 0.69 -6.92
C ARG A 19 6.38 0.64 -6.57
N LEU A 20 6.04 0.01 -5.45
CA LEU A 20 4.68 -0.08 -4.94
C LEU A 20 4.10 1.28 -4.59
N ILE A 21 4.84 2.14 -3.90
CA ILE A 21 4.45 3.52 -3.59
C ILE A 21 4.23 4.30 -4.88
N TYR A 22 5.14 4.18 -5.85
CA TYR A 22 5.00 4.87 -7.13
C TYR A 22 3.76 4.41 -7.90
N ARG A 23 3.49 3.10 -7.90
CA ARG A 23 2.31 2.50 -8.54
C ARG A 23 1.01 2.91 -7.84
N SER A 24 1.04 2.97 -6.50
CA SER A 24 -0.02 3.51 -5.65
C SER A 24 -0.25 5.01 -5.87
N SER A 25 0.74 5.73 -6.39
CA SER A 25 0.62 7.15 -6.70
C SER A 25 0.09 7.46 -8.10
N TYR A 26 -0.01 6.44 -8.96
CA TYR A 26 -0.40 6.60 -10.37
C TYR A 26 -1.82 6.08 -10.68
N THR A 27 -2.59 5.80 -9.64
CA THR A 27 -3.82 5.00 -9.66
C THR A 27 -5.09 5.78 -10.08
N GLY A 28 -5.05 7.11 -10.17
CA GLY A 28 -5.98 7.88 -11.01
C GLY A 28 -6.65 9.09 -10.35
N THR A 29 -6.92 9.05 -9.04
CA THR A 29 -7.56 10.18 -8.33
C THR A 29 -6.62 10.78 -7.28
N LYS A 30 -6.55 12.12 -7.19
CA LYS A 30 -5.60 12.83 -6.30
C LYS A 30 -5.78 12.51 -4.81
N GLU A 31 -7.00 12.17 -4.40
CA GLU A 31 -7.31 11.82 -3.00
C GLU A 31 -6.83 10.41 -2.68
N THR A 32 -7.15 9.44 -3.54
CA THR A 32 -6.71 8.04 -3.41
C THR A 32 -5.20 7.91 -3.53
N ASP A 33 -4.57 8.65 -4.46
CA ASP A 33 -3.11 8.76 -4.58
C ASP A 33 -2.46 9.28 -3.29
N LYS A 34 -2.95 10.37 -2.72
CA LYS A 34 -2.41 10.91 -1.47
C LYS A 34 -2.55 9.93 -0.31
N LEU A 35 -3.69 9.28 -0.21
CA LEU A 35 -3.99 8.37 0.88
C LEU A 35 -3.18 7.07 0.76
N LEU A 36 -3.25 6.40 -0.38
CA LEU A 36 -2.46 5.19 -0.65
C LEU A 36 -0.96 5.50 -0.64
N GLY A 37 -0.53 6.64 -1.16
CA GLY A 37 0.87 7.05 -1.18
C GLY A 37 1.43 7.38 0.21
N ALA A 38 0.60 7.91 1.13
CA ALA A 38 0.98 8.12 2.53
C ALA A 38 1.00 6.81 3.31
N PHE A 39 -0.08 6.02 3.20
CA PHE A 39 -0.16 4.67 3.77
C PHE A 39 1.02 3.82 3.33
N ALA A 40 1.30 3.78 2.03
CA ALA A 40 2.37 2.96 1.48
C ALA A 40 3.75 3.38 1.99
N ARG A 41 3.99 4.68 2.17
CA ARG A 41 5.26 5.16 2.76
C ARG A 41 5.42 4.79 4.23
N GLU A 42 4.33 4.82 5.00
CA GLU A 42 4.38 4.60 6.45
C GLU A 42 4.28 3.13 6.84
N GLN A 43 3.52 2.33 6.09
CA GLN A 43 3.20 0.94 6.44
C GLN A 43 4.05 -0.08 5.67
N LEU A 44 4.39 0.15 4.39
CA LEU A 44 5.17 -0.84 3.63
C LEU A 44 6.58 -1.03 4.20
N ALA A 45 7.12 -0.04 4.92
CA ALA A 45 8.40 -0.18 5.63
C ALA A 45 8.33 -1.26 6.73
N GLY A 46 7.14 -1.48 7.32
CA GLY A 46 6.88 -2.52 8.31
C GLY A 46 6.39 -3.84 7.73
N PHE A 47 6.09 -3.91 6.43
CA PHE A 47 5.47 -5.09 5.79
C PHE A 47 6.48 -6.15 5.43
N ASP A 48 6.25 -7.40 5.84
CA ASP A 48 7.05 -8.54 5.38
C ASP A 48 6.87 -8.80 3.88
N ASP A 49 7.78 -9.57 3.25
CA ASP A 49 7.71 -9.88 1.81
C ASP A 49 6.36 -10.49 1.39
N ALA A 50 5.72 -11.26 2.27
CA ALA A 50 4.38 -11.78 2.05
C ALA A 50 3.32 -10.66 2.01
N GLU A 51 3.36 -9.73 2.96
CA GLU A 51 2.44 -8.58 3.00
C GLU A 51 2.66 -7.63 1.81
N LEU A 52 3.92 -7.42 1.40
CA LEU A 52 4.24 -6.66 0.19
C LEU A 52 3.65 -7.31 -1.06
N THR A 53 3.71 -8.64 -1.15
CA THR A 53 3.09 -9.40 -2.25
C THR A 53 1.57 -9.27 -2.22
N CYS A 54 0.96 -9.37 -1.03
CA CYS A 54 -0.47 -9.13 -0.86
C CYS A 54 -0.87 -7.68 -1.23
N TYR A 55 -0.01 -6.69 -0.97
CA TYR A 55 -0.24 -5.31 -1.39
C TYR A 55 -0.06 -5.12 -2.90
N GLU A 56 0.89 -5.81 -3.53
CA GLU A 56 1.00 -5.88 -5.00
C GLU A 56 -0.30 -6.42 -5.62
N ASP A 57 -0.81 -7.52 -5.08
CA ASP A 57 -2.09 -8.13 -5.49
C ASP A 57 -3.26 -7.17 -5.24
N LEU A 58 -3.24 -6.46 -4.10
CA LEU A 58 -4.23 -5.42 -3.77
C LEU A 58 -4.31 -4.34 -4.86
N LEU A 59 -3.15 -3.85 -5.32
CA LEU A 59 -3.06 -2.86 -6.39
C LEU A 59 -3.54 -3.39 -7.75
N ASP A 60 -3.50 -4.71 -7.96
CA ASP A 60 -3.98 -5.36 -9.19
C ASP A 60 -5.52 -5.34 -9.28
N PHE A 61 -6.23 -5.35 -8.15
CA PHE A 61 -7.70 -5.17 -8.12
C PHE A 61 -8.17 -3.81 -8.66
N GLY A 62 -7.30 -2.80 -8.62
CA GLY A 62 -7.53 -1.47 -9.20
C GLY A 62 -8.18 -0.43 -8.26
N ASP A 63 -7.93 0.84 -8.58
CA ASP A 63 -8.34 2.04 -7.82
C ASP A 63 -9.78 2.02 -7.30
N PRO A 64 -10.83 1.81 -8.13
CA PRO A 64 -12.22 1.94 -7.67
C PRO A 64 -12.60 0.88 -6.63
N VAL A 65 -11.97 -0.30 -6.69
CA VAL A 65 -12.21 -1.37 -5.72
C VAL A 65 -11.57 -1.03 -4.39
N ILE A 66 -10.31 -0.62 -4.42
CA ILE A 66 -9.55 -0.23 -3.23
C ILE A 66 -10.21 0.97 -2.54
N TRP A 67 -10.63 1.97 -3.32
CA TRP A 67 -11.35 3.14 -2.82
C TRP A 67 -12.69 2.79 -2.16
N SER A 68 -13.42 1.81 -2.70
CA SER A 68 -14.67 1.31 -2.11
C SER A 68 -14.45 0.70 -0.71
N TRP A 69 -13.35 -0.04 -0.53
CA TRP A 69 -12.97 -0.60 0.77
C TRP A 69 -12.51 0.48 1.76
N ILE A 70 -11.65 1.40 1.32
CA ILE A 70 -11.17 2.53 2.16
C ILE A 70 -12.31 3.43 2.61
N SER A 71 -13.26 3.72 1.72
CA SER A 71 -14.42 4.56 2.01
C SER A 71 -15.42 3.89 2.96
N LEU A 72 -15.12 2.67 3.45
CA LEU A 72 -16.02 1.83 4.25
C LEU A 72 -17.38 1.62 3.54
N GLN A 73 -17.42 1.79 2.22
CA GLN A 73 -18.62 1.64 1.40
C GLN A 73 -18.95 0.16 1.19
N SER A 74 -17.95 -0.72 1.32
CA SER A 74 -18.12 -2.17 1.29
C SER A 74 -17.51 -2.82 2.53
N PRO A 75 -18.19 -3.82 3.14
CA PRO A 75 -17.57 -4.65 4.17
C PRO A 75 -16.37 -5.38 3.56
N GLU A 76 -15.34 -5.61 4.39
CA GLU A 76 -14.19 -6.45 4.05
C GLU A 76 -14.70 -7.69 3.32
N PRO A 77 -14.36 -7.90 2.03
CA PRO A 77 -14.83 -9.07 1.34
C PRO A 77 -14.27 -10.26 2.11
N ALA A 78 -15.15 -11.02 2.78
CA ALA A 78 -14.77 -12.16 3.63
C ALA A 78 -13.98 -13.25 2.87
N ASN A 79 -13.87 -13.12 1.54
CA ASN A 79 -13.11 -13.98 0.65
C ASN A 79 -11.69 -13.48 0.33
N ILE A 80 -11.30 -12.29 0.80
CA ILE A 80 -9.97 -11.74 0.59
C ILE A 80 -9.23 -11.76 1.93
N ASP A 81 -8.45 -12.82 2.16
CA ASP A 81 -7.51 -12.89 3.29
C ASP A 81 -6.24 -12.09 2.92
N ASN A 82 -6.36 -10.76 2.95
CA ASN A 82 -5.27 -9.87 2.59
C ASN A 82 -4.86 -9.01 3.79
N PRO A 83 -3.73 -9.33 4.47
CA PRO A 83 -3.27 -8.58 5.63
C PRO A 83 -2.98 -7.11 5.30
N ALA A 84 -2.58 -6.79 4.07
CA ALA A 84 -2.34 -5.42 3.65
C ALA A 84 -3.63 -4.58 3.63
N LEU A 85 -4.76 -5.17 3.22
CA LEU A 85 -6.07 -4.52 3.23
C LEU A 85 -6.51 -4.23 4.66
N THR A 86 -6.42 -5.21 5.57
CA THR A 86 -6.76 -5.05 6.98
C THR A 86 -5.95 -3.92 7.63
N ARG A 87 -4.64 -3.85 7.34
CA ARG A 87 -3.76 -2.75 7.79
C ARG A 87 -4.20 -1.39 7.24
N LEU A 88 -4.57 -1.32 5.96
CA LEU A 88 -5.05 -0.10 5.31
C LEU A 88 -6.31 0.44 5.98
N MET A 89 -7.31 -0.41 6.21
CA MET A 89 -8.54 0.01 6.89
C MET A 89 -8.30 0.41 8.35
N ALA A 90 -7.43 -0.30 9.06
CA ALA A 90 -7.04 0.08 10.42
C ALA A 90 -6.36 1.45 10.46
N TRP A 91 -5.46 1.73 9.51
CA TRP A 91 -4.77 3.02 9.38
C TRP A 91 -5.74 4.15 9.02
N CYS A 92 -6.71 3.90 8.13
CA CYS A 92 -7.75 4.87 7.81
C CYS A 92 -8.66 5.17 9.00
N ARG A 93 -8.98 4.17 9.83
CA ARG A 93 -9.76 4.35 11.05
C ARG A 93 -9.04 5.19 12.10
N ASP A 94 -7.72 5.03 12.23
CA ASP A 94 -6.89 5.81 13.17
C ASP A 94 -6.84 7.31 12.82
N ARG A 95 -6.95 7.65 11.53
CA ARG A 95 -6.88 9.02 11.01
C ARG A 95 -8.24 9.70 10.78
N SER A 96 -9.35 9.06 11.14
CA SER A 96 -10.72 9.56 10.88
C SER A 96 -11.41 10.15 12.11
#